data_AF-A0A7J9R104-F1
#
_entry.id   AF-A0A7J9R104-F1
#
_cell.length_a   1.000
_cell.length_b   1.000
_cell.length_c   1.000
_cell.angle_alpha   90.00
_cell.angle_beta   90.00
_cell.angle_gamma   90.00
#
_symmetry.space_group_name_H-M   'P 1'
#
loop_
_entity.id
_entity.type
_entity.pdbx_description
1 polymer ?
#
loop_
_entity_poly.entity_id
_entity_poly.type
_entity_poly.pdbx_seq_one_letter_code
_entity_poly.pdbx_strand_id
1 'polypeptide(L)'
;MISFEHRVLSEYRIKIAKIDTLEKSIMTHRDPKSTESIESSKFLDVLITECDRFYEKFSEILSNNGKRPHARSRLPENQQWNDNVEKFYEKNPRRRPRN
;
A
#
# COMPACT_ATOMS: atom_id res chain seq x y z
N MET A 1 3.04 6.04 25.06
CA MET A 1 2.29 4.95 24.40
C MET A 1 1.93 5.42 22.99
N ILE A 2 2.27 4.67 21.94
CA ILE A 2 1.90 5.05 20.56
C ILE A 2 0.39 4.84 20.34
N SER A 3 -0.29 5.79 19.69
CA SER A 3 -1.73 5.71 19.43
C SER A 3 -2.07 4.58 18.45
N PHE A 4 -3.30 4.07 18.50
CA PHE A 4 -3.77 3.05 17.58
C PHE A 4 -3.66 3.50 16.12
N GLU A 5 -4.05 4.75 15.84
CA GLU A 5 -3.94 5.36 14.52
C GLU A 5 -2.50 5.35 13.98
N HIS A 6 -1.53 5.74 14.82
CA HIS A 6 -0.12 5.70 14.45
C HIS A 6 0.38 4.26 14.18
N ARG A 7 -0.12 3.26 14.91
CA ARG A 7 0.21 1.84 14.63
C ARG A 7 -0.30 1.43 13.26
N VAL A 8 -1.56 1.73 12.95
CA VAL A 8 -2.18 1.43 11.64
C VAL A 8 -1.39 2.07 10.50
N LEU A 9 -1.05 3.36 10.61
CA LEU A 9 -0.27 4.07 9.59
C LEU A 9 1.13 3.47 9.41
N SER A 10 1.78 3.10 10.50
CA SER A 10 3.12 2.48 10.47
C SER A 10 3.08 1.08 9.85
N GLU A 11 2.13 0.24 10.25
CA GLU A 11 1.95 -1.10 9.69
C GLU A 11 1.65 -1.04 8.19
N TYR A 12 0.77 -0.12 7.77
CA TYR A 12 0.47 0.05 6.35
C TYR A 12 1.73 0.42 5.55
N ARG A 13 2.56 1.33 6.08
CA ARG A 13 3.82 1.73 5.43
C ARG A 13 4.80 0.56 5.31
N ILE A 14 4.86 -0.31 6.32
CA ILE A 14 5.69 -1.52 6.29
C ILE A 14 5.18 -2.51 5.24
N LYS A 15 3.85 -2.70 5.15
CA LYS A 15 3.24 -3.60 4.14
C LYS A 15 3.56 -3.14 2.71
N ILE A 16 3.40 -1.85 2.42
CA ILE A 16 3.80 -1.27 1.13
C ILE A 16 5.29 -1.51 0.86
N ALA A 17 6.15 -1.18 1.84
CA ALA A 17 7.60 -1.33 1.65
C ALA A 17 8.02 -2.79 1.36
N LYS A 18 7.34 -3.78 1.96
CA LYS A 18 7.57 -5.21 1.65
C LYS A 18 7.20 -5.56 0.21
N ILE A 19 6.06 -5.06 -0.28
CA ILE A 19 5.62 -5.26 -1.67
C ILE A 19 6.65 -4.63 -2.63
N ASP A 20 6.99 -3.35 -2.44
CA ASP A 20 7.94 -2.63 -3.29
C ASP A 20 9.32 -3.30 -3.32
N THR A 21 9.77 -3.82 -2.17
CA THR A 21 11.07 -4.48 -2.05
C THR A 21 11.09 -5.81 -2.81
N LEU A 22 10.05 -6.64 -2.62
CA LEU A 22 9.96 -7.93 -3.29
C LEU A 22 9.77 -7.76 -4.81
N GLU A 23 8.94 -6.80 -5.22
CA GLU A 23 8.75 -6.46 -6.63
C GLU A 23 10.08 -6.09 -7.31
N LYS A 24 10.84 -5.17 -6.71
CA LYS A 24 12.17 -4.79 -7.22
C LYS A 24 13.11 -6.00 -7.30
N SER A 25 13.13 -6.84 -6.25
CA SER A 25 13.96 -8.04 -6.21
C SER A 25 13.65 -9.00 -7.37
N ILE A 26 12.36 -9.22 -7.67
CA ILE A 26 11.90 -10.06 -8.78
C ILE A 26 12.32 -9.44 -10.12
N MET A 27 12.13 -8.13 -10.29
CA MET A 27 12.46 -7.43 -11.53
C MET A 27 13.96 -7.44 -11.85
N THR A 28 14.81 -7.46 -10.83
CA THR A 28 16.27 -7.52 -10.98
C THR A 28 16.84 -8.93 -10.88
N HIS A 29 15.99 -9.97 -10.83
CA HIS A 29 16.44 -11.34 -10.67
C HIS A 29 17.23 -11.82 -11.91
N ARG A 30 18.38 -12.46 -11.69
CA ARG A 30 19.30 -12.89 -12.77
C ARG A 30 18.67 -13.92 -13.71
N ASP A 31 17.82 -14.79 -13.17
CA ASP A 31 17.05 -15.78 -13.93
C ASP A 31 15.55 -15.60 -13.68
N PRO A 32 14.85 -14.79 -14.48
CA PRO A 32 13.42 -14.50 -14.28
C PRO A 32 12.51 -15.73 -14.41
N LYS A 33 12.98 -16.81 -15.05
CA LYS A 33 12.21 -18.04 -15.27
C LYS A 33 12.52 -19.14 -14.25
N SER A 34 13.45 -18.89 -13.33
CA SER A 34 13.73 -19.79 -12.22
C SER A 34 12.49 -20.03 -11.35
N THR A 35 12.44 -21.19 -10.69
CA THR A 35 11.41 -21.51 -9.71
C THR A 35 11.31 -20.43 -8.62
N GLU A 36 12.45 -19.92 -8.14
CA GLU A 36 12.53 -18.86 -7.13
C GLU A 36 11.81 -17.58 -7.58
N SER A 37 12.07 -17.10 -8.80
CA SER A 37 11.42 -15.92 -9.36
C SER A 37 9.90 -16.11 -9.51
N ILE A 38 9.48 -17.29 -9.96
CA ILE A 38 8.06 -17.64 -10.14
C ILE A 38 7.35 -17.72 -8.79
N GLU A 39 7.93 -18.38 -7.79
CA GLU A 39 7.37 -18.50 -6.45
C GLU A 39 7.35 -17.15 -5.72
N SER A 40 8.40 -16.34 -5.87
CA SER A 40 8.44 -14.97 -5.36
C SER A 40 7.32 -14.11 -5.96
N SER A 41 7.03 -14.25 -7.26
CA SER A 41 5.91 -13.57 -7.91
C SER A 41 4.56 -14.01 -7.36
N LYS A 42 4.37 -15.31 -7.07
CA LYS A 42 3.16 -15.81 -6.40
C LYS A 42 3.04 -15.28 -4.98
N PHE A 43 4.15 -15.19 -4.25
CA PHE A 43 4.16 -14.66 -2.89
C PHE A 43 3.87 -13.15 -2.86
N LEU A 44 4.33 -12.40 -3.87
CA LEU A 44 3.99 -10.99 -4.05
C LEU A 44 2.47 -10.77 -4.12
N ASP A 45 1.75 -11.63 -4.84
CA ASP A 45 0.28 -11.58 -4.91
C ASP A 45 -0.39 -11.81 -3.53
N VAL A 46 0.19 -12.68 -2.69
CA VAL A 46 -0.27 -12.88 -1.31
C VAL A 46 -0.06 -11.61 -0.48
N LEU A 47 1.10 -10.97 -0.59
CA LEU A 47 1.39 -9.72 0.13
C LEU A 47 0.47 -8.58 -0.30
N ILE A 48 0.17 -8.47 -1.61
CA ILE A 48 -0.79 -7.49 -2.13
C ILE A 48 -2.17 -7.76 -1.54
N THR A 49 -2.64 -9.01 -1.57
CA THR A 49 -3.94 -9.39 -1.01
C THR A 49 -4.03 -9.09 0.48
N GLU A 50 -2.96 -9.32 1.24
CA GLU A 50 -2.90 -9.00 2.66
C GLU A 50 -2.93 -7.47 2.91
N CYS A 51 -2.22 -6.71 2.07
CA CYS A 51 -2.20 -5.24 2.11
C CYS A 51 -3.58 -4.65 1.78
N ASP A 52 -4.27 -5.21 0.79
CA ASP A 52 -5.62 -4.80 0.39
C ASP A 52 -6.62 -5.05 1.53
N ARG A 53 -6.63 -6.24 2.13
CA ARG A 53 -7.47 -6.56 3.29
C ARG A 53 -7.18 -5.64 4.48
N PHE A 54 -5.91 -5.33 4.71
CA PHE A 54 -5.52 -4.39 5.76
C PHE A 54 -6.04 -2.98 5.47
N TYR A 55 -5.92 -2.54 4.21
CA TYR A 55 -6.40 -1.24 3.79
C TYR A 55 -7.92 -1.14 3.96
N GLU A 56 -8.71 -2.11 3.48
CA GLU A 56 -10.16 -2.12 3.63
C GLU A 56 -10.58 -2.03 5.10
N LYS A 57 -9.97 -2.87 5.96
CA LYS A 57 -10.26 -2.92 7.40
C LYS A 57 -10.02 -1.59 8.10
N PHE A 58 -9.02 -0.82 7.67
CA PHE A 58 -8.63 0.44 8.30
C PHE A 58 -8.77 1.64 7.36
N SER A 59 -9.65 1.53 6.36
CA SER A 59 -9.75 2.47 5.25
C SER A 59 -10.10 3.88 5.71
N GLU A 60 -10.93 4.01 6.75
CA GLU A 60 -11.26 5.30 7.37
C GLU A 60 -10.00 6.01 7.90
N ILE A 61 -9.19 5.33 8.73
CA ILE A 61 -7.95 5.88 9.29
C ILE A 61 -6.96 6.22 8.17
N LEU A 62 -6.78 5.33 7.21
CA LEU A 62 -5.79 5.47 6.15
C LEU A 62 -6.15 6.61 5.18
N SER A 63 -7.38 6.61 4.66
CA SER A 63 -7.84 7.62 3.70
C SER A 63 -7.92 9.02 4.32
N ASN A 64 -8.36 9.14 5.58
CA ASN A 64 -8.35 10.42 6.31
C ASN A 64 -6.93 10.96 6.57
N ASN A 65 -5.90 10.12 6.43
CA ASN A 65 -4.49 10.49 6.55
C ASN A 65 -3.76 10.56 5.18
N GLY A 66 -4.52 10.68 4.09
CA GLY A 66 -3.98 10.85 2.74
C GLY A 66 -3.34 9.59 2.15
N LYS A 67 -3.57 8.42 2.75
CA LYS A 67 -3.11 7.13 2.19
C LYS A 67 -4.14 6.62 1.19
N ARG A 68 -3.64 6.14 0.05
CA ARG A 68 -4.40 5.45 -1.00
C ARG A 68 -4.00 3.97 -0.99
N PRO A 69 -4.82 3.07 -1.56
CA PRO A 69 -4.41 1.69 -1.80
C PRO A 69 -3.08 1.62 -2.56
N HIS A 70 -2.38 0.49 -2.43
CA HIS A 70 -1.12 0.27 -3.15
C HIS A 70 -1.37 0.34 -4.67
N ALA A 71 -0.37 0.76 -5.48
CA ALA A 71 -0.56 0.89 -6.93
C ALA A 71 -0.94 -0.43 -7.63
N ARG A 72 -0.49 -1.56 -7.06
CA ARG A 72 -0.84 -2.93 -7.52
C ARG A 72 -2.05 -3.54 -6.78
N SER A 73 -2.76 -2.75 -5.97
CA SER A 73 -3.99 -3.16 -5.30
C SER A 73 -5.02 -3.65 -6.30
N ARG A 74 -5.81 -4.65 -5.90
CA ARG A 74 -6.95 -5.18 -6.67
C ARG A 74 -8.28 -4.66 -6.15
N LEU A 75 -8.27 -3.79 -5.13
CA LEU A 75 -9.47 -3.14 -4.61
C LEU A 75 -10.15 -2.29 -5.69
N PRO A 76 -11.50 -2.30 -5.74
CA PRO A 76 -12.23 -1.41 -6.62
C PRO A 76 -12.01 0.05 -6.21
N GLU A 77 -12.15 0.95 -7.18
CA GLU A 77 -12.14 2.38 -6.88
C GLU A 77 -13.30 2.72 -5.93
N ASN A 78 -13.00 3.54 -4.93
CA ASN A 78 -13.96 3.95 -3.92
C ASN A 78 -13.94 5.48 -3.77
N GLN A 79 -15.04 6.11 -4.17
CA GLN A 79 -15.18 7.56 -4.13
C GLN A 79 -14.97 8.13 -2.72
N GLN A 80 -15.49 7.47 -1.69
CA GLN A 80 -15.36 7.95 -0.31
C GLN A 80 -13.89 8.01 0.14
N TRP A 81 -13.08 7.01 -0.24
CA TRP A 81 -11.66 6.99 0.08
C TRP A 81 -10.92 8.12 -0.65
N ASN A 82 -11.24 8.33 -1.93
CA ASN A 82 -10.67 9.42 -2.73
C ASN A 82 -11.00 10.79 -2.12
N ASP A 83 -12.26 11.01 -1.74
CA ASP A 83 -12.72 12.27 -1.13
C ASP A 83 -12.03 12.54 0.21
N ASN A 84 -11.85 11.51 1.04
CA ASN A 84 -11.13 11.64 2.31
C ASN A 84 -9.67 12.04 2.08
N VAL A 85 -9.01 11.44 1.09
CA VAL A 85 -7.63 11.75 0.73
C VAL A 85 -7.50 13.17 0.19
N GLU A 86 -8.42 13.63 -0.65
CA GLU A 86 -8.40 15.01 -1.15
C GLU A 86 -8.62 16.02 -0.02
N LYS A 87 -9.60 15.80 0.87
CA LYS A 87 -9.81 16.63 2.07
C LYS A 87 -8.56 16.68 2.96
N PHE A 88 -7.82 15.58 3.09
CA PHE A 88 -6.56 15.57 3.81
C PHE A 88 -5.52 16.49 3.15
N TYR A 89 -5.38 16.46 1.82
CA TYR A 89 -4.41 17.29 1.11
C TYR A 89 -4.85 18.76 0.97
N GLU A 90 -6.14 19.05 0.94
CA GLU A 90 -6.65 20.43 1.06
C GLU A 90 -6.24 21.05 2.40
N LYS A 91 -6.36 20.30 3.50
CA LYS A 91 -5.90 20.73 4.83
C LYS A 91 -4.38 20.73 4.97
N ASN A 92 -3.67 19.90 4.18
CA ASN A 92 -2.22 19.75 4.24
C ASN A 92 -1.55 19.92 2.85
N PRO A 93 -1.60 21.11 2.21
CA PRO A 93 -1.15 21.28 0.83
C PRO A 93 0.32 20.89 0.60
N ARG A 94 1.18 21.10 1.60
CA ARG A 94 2.61 20.76 1.55
C ARG A 94 2.89 19.26 1.53
N ARG A 95 1.92 18.43 1.92
CA ARG A 95 2.04 16.97 1.95
C ARG A 95 1.55 16.30 0.67
N ARG A 96 0.91 17.05 -0.23
CA ARG A 96 0.45 16.54 -1.53
C ARG A 96 1.68 16.08 -2.34
N PRO A 97 1.71 14.84 -2.86
CA PRO A 97 2.74 14.40 -3.79
C PRO A 97 2.80 15.37 -4.97
N ARG A 98 4.00 15.85 -5.30
CA ARG A 98 4.23 16.63 -6.52
C ARG A 98 4.59 15.62 -7.61
N ASN A 99 3.82 15.63 -8.70
CA ASN A 99 4.14 14.86 -9.91
C ASN A 99 5.45 15.35 -10.52
#